data_AF-A0AAW5F3B9-F1
#
_entry.id   AF-A0AAW5F3B9-F1
#
_cell.length_a   1.000
_cell.length_b   1.000
_cell.length_c   1.000
_cell.angle_alpha   90.00
_cell.angle_beta   90.00
_cell.angle_gamma   90.00
#
_symmetry.space_group_name_H-M   'P 1'
#
loop_
_entity.id
_entity.type
_entity.pdbx_description
1 polymer ?
#
loop_
_entity_poly.entity_id
_entity_poly.type
_entity_poly.pdbx_seq_one_letter_code
_entity_poly.pdbx_strand_id
1 'polypeptide(L)'
;MVNKDNLRQRFGGANYKYDELAGFVGDSAGSRDEFRPDFLDDGYKSVIFCIAAVIRHFRMRENDNDLDTDEEYLLAEIVNTGLKLKYSSEIKTIKQYKQAKKRAEEIQKELAPYLNCATQYGNFFQFNNIYLEELTGAPFFTEDVKFSVSNEIIPNLIKPLYGDKPECGLREIIQNACDAMKELAALCGKKPGKPVEVYLLKETGGMNKLCVRDYGIGMTKDILLQKYFVIGESSKKDSPLNLVGQFGIGALAAFLLGDTVEVRTKPYGEKHLYHFFYSFSSNRESSINISIEEDSSFTHGTEVMVDLNGSLSKMGANQLINALKLDLWYRLPDVPIELYINGVRREIRCLRGSGHNWIKVKTPLEDTEVSYLYENYGGQIILNGLTVQENYDFMCRHIALKPYISIKSYGNSIQLNLERNRIVGGLPPPCYPLCRSILLNWGFVSYMNQGTNL
;
A
#
# COMPACT_ATOMS: atom_id res chain seq x y z
N MET A 1 -34.83 -30.07 4.52
CA MET A 1 -35.22 -30.98 5.63
C MET A 1 -34.00 -31.80 6.01
N VAL A 2 -33.79 -32.20 7.27
CA VAL A 2 -32.57 -32.95 7.62
C VAL A 2 -32.46 -34.26 6.84
N ASN A 3 -31.28 -34.53 6.28
CA ASN A 3 -30.97 -35.77 5.57
C ASN A 3 -31.12 -36.94 6.55
N LYS A 4 -32.28 -37.60 6.46
CA LYS A 4 -32.76 -38.56 7.46
C LYS A 4 -31.84 -39.77 7.55
N ASP A 5 -31.33 -40.24 6.42
CA ASP A 5 -30.47 -41.41 6.35
C ASP A 5 -29.07 -41.12 6.92
N ASN A 6 -28.51 -39.92 6.69
CA ASN A 6 -27.24 -39.51 7.32
C ASN A 6 -27.36 -39.42 8.86
N LEU A 7 -28.46 -38.88 9.41
CA LEU A 7 -28.71 -38.93 10.86
C LEU A 7 -28.90 -40.36 11.35
N ARG A 8 -29.72 -41.16 10.66
CA ARG A 8 -30.12 -42.50 11.07
C ARG A 8 -28.97 -43.51 11.05
N GLN A 9 -28.02 -43.37 10.11
CA GLN A 9 -26.74 -44.07 10.15
C GLN A 9 -25.88 -43.61 11.34
N ARG A 10 -25.74 -42.28 11.56
CA ARG A 10 -24.90 -41.73 12.64
C ARG A 10 -25.39 -42.11 14.04
N PHE A 11 -26.71 -42.25 14.27
CA PHE A 11 -27.26 -42.79 15.53
C PHE A 11 -27.30 -44.32 15.62
N GLY A 12 -26.57 -45.03 14.74
CA GLY A 12 -26.35 -46.49 14.85
C GLY A 12 -27.62 -47.33 14.73
N GLY A 13 -28.66 -46.83 14.07
CA GLY A 13 -29.95 -47.52 13.94
C GLY A 13 -30.84 -47.52 15.19
N ALA A 14 -30.47 -46.80 16.26
CA ALA A 14 -31.32 -46.64 17.43
C ALA A 14 -32.51 -45.71 17.11
N ASN A 15 -33.61 -46.25 16.57
CA ASN A 15 -34.76 -45.44 16.11
C ASN A 15 -35.20 -44.40 17.15
N TYR A 16 -35.40 -44.79 18.42
CA TYR A 16 -35.87 -43.86 19.47
C TYR A 16 -35.00 -42.60 19.63
N LYS A 17 -33.68 -42.72 19.42
CA LYS A 17 -32.70 -41.62 19.50
C LYS A 17 -32.78 -40.66 18.32
N TYR A 18 -33.14 -41.19 17.15
CA TYR A 18 -33.44 -40.42 15.95
C TYR A 18 -34.85 -39.80 16.04
N ASP A 19 -35.83 -40.52 16.57
CA ASP A 19 -37.22 -40.09 16.71
C ASP A 19 -37.36 -38.94 17.73
N GLU A 20 -36.59 -38.96 18.84
CA GLU A 20 -36.48 -37.86 19.80
C GLU A 20 -35.95 -36.57 19.13
N LEU A 21 -34.86 -36.66 18.36
CA LEU A 21 -34.33 -35.53 17.60
C LEU A 21 -35.32 -35.05 16.51
N ALA A 22 -36.00 -35.97 15.83
CA ALA A 22 -36.99 -35.65 14.80
C ALA A 22 -38.20 -34.93 15.38
N GLY A 23 -38.65 -35.30 16.59
CA GLY A 23 -39.67 -34.58 17.36
C GLY A 23 -39.22 -33.16 17.69
N PHE A 24 -38.03 -33.00 18.28
CA PHE A 24 -37.47 -31.67 18.57
C PHE A 24 -37.36 -30.78 17.33
N VAL A 25 -36.94 -31.32 16.18
CA VAL A 25 -36.85 -30.56 14.91
C VAL A 25 -38.25 -30.25 14.32
N GLY A 26 -39.27 -31.07 14.60
CA GLY A 26 -40.66 -30.81 14.19
C GLY A 26 -41.33 -29.71 15.02
N ASP A 27 -41.26 -29.81 16.36
CA ASP A 27 -41.97 -28.91 17.27
C ASP A 27 -41.27 -27.54 17.44
N SER A 28 -39.96 -27.44 17.15
CA SER A 28 -39.16 -26.21 17.35
C SER A 28 -39.47 -25.06 16.38
N ALA A 29 -40.45 -25.17 15.49
CA ALA A 29 -40.77 -24.13 14.51
C ALA A 29 -41.37 -22.83 15.11
N GLY A 30 -41.59 -22.76 16.43
CA GLY A 30 -42.36 -21.69 17.08
C GLY A 30 -41.76 -20.96 18.29
N SER A 31 -40.72 -21.46 18.97
CA SER A 31 -40.25 -20.86 20.24
C SER A 31 -38.72 -20.73 20.38
N ARG A 32 -38.30 -19.57 20.90
CA ARG A 32 -36.93 -19.29 21.36
C ARG A 32 -36.83 -19.49 22.88
N ASP A 33 -37.00 -20.73 23.33
CA ASP A 33 -36.83 -21.05 24.76
C ASP A 33 -35.35 -21.05 25.17
N GLU A 34 -35.05 -20.35 26.28
CA GLU A 34 -33.70 -20.25 26.84
C GLU A 34 -33.25 -21.57 27.49
N PHE A 35 -31.97 -21.92 27.32
CA PHE A 35 -31.38 -23.09 27.95
C PHE A 35 -31.30 -22.90 29.48
N ARG A 36 -32.05 -23.71 30.24
CA ARG A 36 -31.94 -23.75 31.71
C ARG A 36 -30.77 -24.66 32.11
N PRO A 37 -29.72 -24.15 32.80
CA PRO A 37 -28.54 -24.95 33.14
C PRO A 37 -28.80 -26.13 34.08
N ASP A 38 -29.94 -26.15 34.78
CA ASP A 38 -30.24 -27.09 35.87
C ASP A 38 -30.61 -28.51 35.41
N PHE A 39 -30.73 -28.75 34.09
CA PHE A 39 -31.02 -30.07 33.50
C PHE A 39 -29.78 -30.63 32.79
N LEU A 40 -28.91 -31.29 33.56
CA LEU A 40 -27.79 -32.08 33.06
C LEU A 40 -28.15 -33.58 33.08
N ASP A 41 -28.17 -34.18 31.88
CA ASP A 41 -28.55 -35.58 31.63
C ASP A 41 -27.31 -36.43 31.25
N ASP A 42 -27.52 -37.66 30.78
CA ASP A 42 -26.55 -38.67 30.32
C ASP A 42 -25.55 -38.25 29.20
N GLY A 43 -25.46 -36.97 28.88
CA GLY A 43 -24.68 -36.39 27.80
C GLY A 43 -25.30 -36.56 26.41
N TYR A 44 -26.18 -37.54 26.21
CA TYR A 44 -26.79 -37.79 24.91
C TYR A 44 -27.84 -36.74 24.57
N LYS A 45 -28.72 -36.37 25.52
CA LYS A 45 -29.66 -35.26 25.28
C LYS A 45 -28.95 -33.92 25.05
N SER A 46 -27.82 -33.67 25.70
CA SER A 46 -27.00 -32.47 25.47
C SER A 46 -26.52 -32.37 24.02
N VAL A 47 -26.17 -33.50 23.39
CA VAL A 47 -25.81 -33.55 21.96
C VAL A 47 -27.04 -33.33 21.06
N ILE A 48 -28.21 -33.92 21.38
CA ILE A 48 -29.47 -33.61 20.67
C ILE A 48 -29.79 -32.12 20.75
N PHE A 49 -29.73 -31.51 21.93
CA PHE A 49 -30.00 -30.07 22.11
C PHE A 49 -29.00 -29.20 21.34
N CYS A 50 -27.72 -29.57 21.27
CA CYS A 50 -26.74 -28.87 20.46
C CYS A 50 -27.06 -28.95 18.96
N ILE A 51 -27.39 -30.14 18.44
CA ILE A 51 -27.78 -30.33 17.03
C ILE A 51 -29.08 -29.59 16.71
N ALA A 52 -30.07 -29.64 17.58
CA ALA A 52 -31.34 -28.92 17.42
C ALA A 52 -31.16 -27.39 17.51
N ALA A 53 -30.30 -26.90 18.41
CA ALA A 53 -29.92 -25.49 18.48
C ALA A 53 -29.26 -25.04 17.17
N VAL A 54 -28.27 -25.78 16.66
CA VAL A 54 -27.68 -25.52 15.33
C VAL A 54 -28.76 -25.44 14.26
N ILE A 55 -29.62 -26.45 14.13
CA ILE A 55 -30.68 -26.49 13.09
C ILE A 55 -31.67 -25.31 13.21
N ARG A 56 -31.89 -24.74 14.40
CA ARG A 56 -32.72 -23.52 14.57
C ARG A 56 -32.10 -22.25 13.95
N HIS A 57 -30.79 -22.21 13.68
CA HIS A 57 -30.11 -21.08 13.02
C HIS A 57 -30.00 -21.21 11.50
N PHE A 58 -30.32 -22.38 10.92
CA PHE A 58 -30.18 -22.61 9.48
C PHE A 58 -31.35 -23.40 8.89
N ARG A 59 -31.89 -22.89 7.78
CA ARG A 59 -32.78 -23.66 6.90
C ARG A 59 -31.98 -24.78 6.23
N MET A 60 -32.66 -25.85 5.84
CA MET A 60 -31.99 -27.00 5.22
C MET A 60 -32.59 -27.31 3.86
N ARG A 61 -31.73 -27.27 2.83
CA ARG A 61 -32.06 -27.60 1.44
C ARG A 61 -32.56 -29.04 1.32
N GLU A 62 -33.27 -29.37 0.24
CA GLU A 62 -34.00 -30.64 0.17
C GLU A 62 -33.15 -31.86 -0.21
N ASN A 63 -31.98 -31.65 -0.84
CA ASN A 63 -31.14 -32.73 -1.37
C ASN A 63 -29.63 -32.51 -1.09
N ASP A 64 -29.26 -31.78 -0.03
CA ASP A 64 -27.88 -31.42 0.27
C ASP A 64 -27.52 -31.68 1.74
N ASN A 65 -26.21 -31.80 2.03
CA ASN A 65 -25.67 -31.72 3.39
C ASN A 65 -25.49 -30.25 3.83
N ASP A 66 -25.44 -29.32 2.88
CA ASP A 66 -25.34 -27.88 3.17
C ASP A 66 -26.68 -27.27 3.62
N LEU A 67 -26.56 -26.48 4.67
CA LEU A 67 -27.56 -25.64 5.31
C LEU A 67 -27.48 -24.20 4.77
N ASP A 68 -28.63 -23.56 4.58
CA ASP A 68 -28.78 -22.13 4.29
C ASP A 68 -28.96 -21.36 5.61
N THR A 69 -28.24 -20.27 5.83
CA THR A 69 -28.64 -19.32 6.87
C THR A 69 -29.92 -18.57 6.48
N ASP A 70 -30.66 -18.03 7.47
CA ASP A 70 -31.59 -16.91 7.22
C ASP A 70 -30.85 -15.61 6.83
N GLU A 71 -29.53 -15.61 6.97
CA GLU A 71 -28.59 -14.53 6.70
C GLU A 71 -28.12 -14.55 5.24
N GLU A 72 -27.98 -13.36 4.65
CA GLU A 72 -27.43 -13.20 3.30
C GLU A 72 -25.94 -13.62 3.27
N TYR A 73 -25.56 -14.44 2.28
CA TYR A 73 -24.18 -14.86 1.96
C TYR A 73 -23.45 -15.86 2.87
N LEU A 74 -24.13 -16.55 3.80
CA LEU A 74 -23.53 -17.66 4.56
C LEU A 74 -24.18 -19.01 4.22
N LEU A 75 -23.41 -20.08 4.42
CA LEU A 75 -23.84 -21.48 4.33
C LEU A 75 -23.18 -22.27 5.47
N ALA A 76 -23.68 -23.45 5.81
CA ALA A 76 -23.06 -24.30 6.83
C ALA A 76 -23.17 -25.81 6.55
N GLU A 77 -22.13 -26.58 6.89
CA GLU A 77 -22.07 -28.04 6.70
C GLU A 77 -21.87 -28.76 8.04
N ILE A 78 -22.65 -29.81 8.33
CA ILE A 78 -22.49 -30.64 9.53
C ILE A 78 -21.43 -31.73 9.27
N VAL A 79 -20.17 -31.39 9.53
CA VAL A 79 -19.02 -32.29 9.39
C VAL A 79 -18.89 -33.23 10.59
N ASN A 80 -17.95 -34.17 10.55
CA ASN A 80 -17.78 -35.20 11.59
C ASN A 80 -17.20 -34.65 12.91
N THR A 81 -16.63 -33.44 12.90
CA THR A 81 -15.87 -32.83 14.02
C THR A 81 -16.43 -31.48 14.48
N GLY A 82 -17.66 -31.13 14.08
CA GLY A 82 -18.27 -29.82 14.35
C GLY A 82 -19.15 -29.31 13.22
N LEU A 83 -19.39 -27.99 13.22
CA LEU A 83 -20.05 -27.26 12.15
C LEU A 83 -19.01 -26.54 11.29
N LYS A 84 -19.15 -26.55 9.97
CA LYS A 84 -18.28 -25.81 9.04
C LYS A 84 -19.08 -24.70 8.36
N LEU A 85 -18.88 -23.46 8.79
CA LEU A 85 -19.43 -22.29 8.11
C LEU A 85 -18.65 -22.02 6.82
N LYS A 86 -19.36 -21.75 5.73
CA LYS A 86 -18.83 -21.41 4.41
C LYS A 86 -19.38 -20.04 3.98
N TYR A 87 -18.60 -19.32 3.19
CA TYR A 87 -19.07 -18.12 2.51
C TYR A 87 -19.73 -18.46 1.17
N SER A 88 -20.85 -17.80 0.84
CA SER A 88 -21.50 -17.98 -0.47
C SER A 88 -20.63 -17.44 -1.61
N SER A 89 -20.62 -18.15 -2.74
CA SER A 89 -20.02 -17.70 -4.01
C SER A 89 -20.70 -16.46 -4.61
N GLU A 90 -21.80 -15.98 -4.04
CA GLU A 90 -22.50 -14.77 -4.46
C GLU A 90 -21.89 -13.48 -3.88
N ILE A 91 -20.92 -13.60 -2.95
CA ILE A 91 -20.17 -12.46 -2.43
C ILE A 91 -19.30 -11.84 -3.53
N LYS A 92 -19.72 -10.67 -4.01
CA LYS A 92 -19.01 -9.90 -5.05
C LYS A 92 -18.31 -8.65 -4.49
N THR A 93 -18.61 -8.26 -3.26
CA THR A 93 -18.09 -7.05 -2.63
C THR A 93 -17.59 -7.30 -1.21
N ILE A 94 -16.57 -6.55 -0.83
CA ILE A 94 -16.00 -6.57 0.53
C ILE A 94 -17.01 -6.14 1.62
N LYS A 95 -18.09 -5.43 1.25
CA LYS A 95 -19.20 -5.10 2.16
C LYS A 95 -20.02 -6.34 2.52
N GLN A 96 -20.42 -7.14 1.52
CA GLN A 96 -21.11 -8.42 1.71
C GLN A 96 -20.23 -9.37 2.54
N TYR A 97 -18.94 -9.48 2.22
CA TYR A 97 -17.99 -10.27 3.00
C TYR A 97 -17.89 -9.85 4.47
N LYS A 98 -17.81 -8.54 4.77
CA LYS A 98 -17.75 -8.05 6.16
C LYS A 98 -19.05 -8.26 6.93
N GLN A 99 -20.20 -8.16 6.27
CA GLN A 99 -21.51 -8.51 6.84
C GLN A 99 -21.57 -10.01 7.17
N ALA A 100 -21.26 -10.88 6.21
CA ALA A 100 -21.20 -12.32 6.39
C ALA A 100 -20.18 -12.74 7.47
N LYS A 101 -18.98 -12.17 7.47
CA LYS A 101 -17.95 -12.47 8.48
C LYS A 101 -18.39 -12.06 9.89
N LYS A 102 -18.90 -10.84 10.07
CA LYS A 102 -19.45 -10.39 11.36
C LYS A 102 -20.56 -11.33 11.84
N ARG A 103 -21.43 -11.79 10.94
CA ARG A 103 -22.54 -12.68 11.29
C ARG A 103 -22.08 -14.12 11.60
N ALA A 104 -21.06 -14.63 10.91
CA ALA A 104 -20.41 -15.89 11.26
C ALA A 104 -19.76 -15.84 12.65
N GLU A 105 -19.08 -14.73 12.98
CA GLU A 105 -18.51 -14.49 14.32
C GLU A 105 -19.57 -14.31 15.42
N GLU A 106 -20.80 -13.91 15.08
CA GLU A 106 -21.94 -13.87 16.00
C GLU A 106 -22.54 -15.26 16.19
N ILE A 107 -22.81 -15.99 15.12
CA ILE A 107 -23.28 -17.39 15.12
C ILE A 107 -22.32 -18.28 15.94
N GLN A 108 -21.00 -18.08 15.79
CA GLN A 108 -20.00 -18.77 16.61
C GLN A 108 -20.16 -18.50 18.11
N LYS A 109 -20.50 -17.27 18.52
CA LYS A 109 -20.72 -16.90 19.93
C LYS A 109 -22.07 -17.37 20.45
N GLU A 110 -23.12 -17.31 19.62
CA GLU A 110 -24.46 -17.84 19.91
C GLU A 110 -24.43 -19.36 20.16
N LEU A 111 -23.63 -20.10 19.37
CA LEU A 111 -23.54 -21.57 19.46
C LEU A 111 -22.50 -22.09 20.47
N ALA A 112 -21.49 -21.32 20.86
CA ALA A 112 -20.40 -21.75 21.73
C ALA A 112 -20.84 -22.43 23.07
N PRO A 113 -21.89 -21.97 23.78
CA PRO A 113 -22.34 -22.64 25.01
C PRO A 113 -22.81 -24.08 24.78
N TYR A 114 -23.51 -24.33 23.67
CA TYR A 114 -24.02 -25.66 23.31
C TYR A 114 -22.89 -26.63 22.94
N LEU A 115 -21.88 -26.13 22.24
CA LEU A 115 -20.67 -26.90 21.86
C LEU A 115 -19.82 -27.28 23.07
N ASN A 116 -19.64 -26.35 24.03
CA ASN A 116 -18.95 -26.63 25.28
C ASN A 116 -19.68 -27.72 26.08
N CYS A 117 -21.02 -27.67 26.14
CA CYS A 117 -21.83 -28.70 26.77
C CYS A 117 -21.68 -30.07 26.07
N ALA A 118 -21.80 -30.11 24.73
CA ALA A 118 -21.59 -31.35 23.97
C ALA A 118 -20.18 -31.94 24.19
N THR A 119 -19.15 -31.10 24.24
CA THR A 119 -17.75 -31.49 24.48
C THR A 119 -17.55 -32.06 25.89
N GLN A 120 -18.19 -31.49 26.91
CA GLN A 120 -17.99 -31.88 28.32
C GLN A 120 -18.55 -33.28 28.66
N TYR A 121 -19.63 -33.71 27.97
CA TYR A 121 -20.33 -34.96 28.27
C TYR A 121 -20.26 -36.00 27.11
N GLY A 122 -19.70 -35.63 25.96
CA GLY A 122 -19.77 -36.40 24.71
C GLY A 122 -18.55 -37.27 24.38
N ASN A 123 -18.28 -38.33 25.15
CA ASN A 123 -17.29 -39.36 24.75
C ASN A 123 -17.60 -40.08 23.41
N PHE A 124 -18.80 -39.88 22.86
CA PHE A 124 -19.27 -40.49 21.60
C PHE A 124 -19.32 -39.52 20.40
N PHE A 125 -19.06 -38.22 20.59
CA PHE A 125 -19.34 -37.21 19.55
C PHE A 125 -18.36 -36.04 19.62
N GLN A 126 -17.37 -36.00 18.72
CA GLN A 126 -16.31 -34.97 18.67
C GLN A 126 -16.78 -33.63 18.06
N PHE A 127 -17.99 -33.19 18.40
CA PHE A 127 -18.61 -31.97 17.87
C PHE A 127 -18.16 -30.75 18.68
N ASN A 128 -16.85 -30.47 18.61
CA ASN A 128 -16.16 -29.62 19.59
C ASN A 128 -15.82 -28.21 19.06
N ASN A 129 -16.15 -27.88 17.80
CA ASN A 129 -15.72 -26.64 17.18
C ASN A 129 -16.66 -26.12 16.07
N ILE A 130 -16.56 -24.84 15.73
CA ILE A 130 -17.11 -24.25 14.51
C ILE A 130 -15.97 -23.76 13.64
N TYR A 131 -15.71 -24.46 12.54
CA TYR A 131 -14.77 -24.05 11.52
C TYR A 131 -15.40 -22.96 10.66
N LEU A 132 -14.63 -21.93 10.32
CA LEU A 132 -15.00 -20.91 9.35
C LEU A 132 -14.05 -21.05 8.16
N GLU A 133 -14.58 -21.42 7.00
CA GLU A 133 -13.79 -21.59 5.79
C GLU A 133 -13.39 -20.23 5.19
N GLU A 134 -12.14 -20.09 4.74
CA GLU A 134 -11.67 -18.86 4.10
C GLU A 134 -12.32 -18.68 2.72
N LEU A 135 -12.77 -17.46 2.41
CA LEU A 135 -13.32 -17.13 1.10
C LEU A 135 -12.17 -17.12 0.06
N THR A 136 -12.08 -18.18 -0.72
CA THR A 136 -11.12 -18.30 -1.83
C THR A 136 -11.65 -17.63 -3.10
N GLY A 137 -10.75 -17.11 -3.95
CA GLY A 137 -11.12 -16.50 -5.24
C GLY A 137 -11.87 -15.17 -5.16
N ALA A 138 -11.91 -14.51 -4.00
CA ALA A 138 -12.59 -13.23 -3.82
C ALA A 138 -12.03 -12.13 -4.76
N PRO A 139 -12.88 -11.27 -5.36
CA PRO A 139 -12.43 -10.11 -6.15
C PRO A 139 -11.98 -8.92 -5.26
N PHE A 140 -11.44 -9.21 -4.07
CA PHE A 140 -10.96 -8.25 -3.07
C PHE A 140 -10.08 -8.94 -2.03
N PHE A 141 -9.32 -8.18 -1.25
CA PHE A 141 -8.53 -8.73 -0.14
C PHE A 141 -9.45 -9.09 1.04
N THR A 142 -9.29 -10.30 1.57
CA THR A 142 -10.03 -10.82 2.73
C THR A 142 -9.38 -10.43 4.07
N GLU A 143 -8.13 -9.97 4.01
CA GLU A 143 -7.32 -9.46 5.11
C GLU A 143 -7.79 -8.07 5.61
N ASP A 144 -7.56 -7.80 6.90
CA ASP A 144 -7.80 -6.47 7.51
C ASP A 144 -6.61 -5.53 7.24
N VAL A 145 -6.58 -4.93 6.05
CA VAL A 145 -5.51 -4.03 5.64
C VAL A 145 -5.63 -2.68 6.37
N LYS A 146 -4.61 -2.31 7.15
CA LYS A 146 -4.54 -1.04 7.89
C LYS A 146 -3.14 -0.46 7.84
N PHE A 147 -3.04 0.86 7.96
CA PHE A 147 -1.74 1.49 8.22
C PHE A 147 -1.21 1.02 9.58
N SER A 148 -0.12 0.28 9.54
CA SER A 148 0.61 -0.18 10.73
C SER A 148 1.95 0.55 10.84
N VAL A 149 2.61 0.41 11.98
CA VAL A 149 3.85 1.12 12.31
C VAL A 149 4.92 0.07 12.57
N SER A 150 5.98 0.06 11.75
CA SER A 150 7.23 -0.58 12.14
C SER A 150 7.83 0.17 13.34
N ASN A 151 8.60 -0.51 14.18
CA ASN A 151 8.95 -0.09 15.55
C ASN A 151 9.77 1.23 15.71
N GLU A 152 9.91 2.06 14.67
CA GLU A 152 10.74 3.26 14.66
C GLU A 152 10.04 4.58 14.22
N ILE A 153 8.80 4.57 13.68
CA ILE A 153 8.16 5.80 13.13
C ILE A 153 6.71 6.02 13.61
N ILE A 154 6.50 6.98 14.52
CA ILE A 154 5.17 7.34 15.06
C ILE A 154 4.33 8.12 14.02
N PRO A 155 3.02 7.82 13.81
CA PRO A 155 2.18 8.47 12.80
C PRO A 155 2.01 9.99 12.96
N ASN A 156 2.23 10.53 14.16
CA ASN A 156 2.21 11.96 14.45
C ASN A 156 3.32 12.74 13.71
N LEU A 157 4.25 12.07 13.03
CA LEU A 157 5.43 12.65 12.39
C LEU A 157 5.18 13.31 11.02
N ILE A 158 4.05 13.12 10.34
CA ILE A 158 3.86 13.67 8.96
C ILE A 158 4.06 15.20 8.93
N LYS A 159 3.37 15.96 9.80
CA LYS A 159 3.56 17.41 9.89
C LYS A 159 4.92 17.82 10.46
N PRO A 160 5.47 17.20 11.52
CA PRO A 160 6.85 17.47 11.96
C PRO A 160 7.95 17.18 10.93
N LEU A 161 7.79 16.18 10.05
CA LEU A 161 8.81 15.77 9.08
C LEU A 161 8.88 16.67 7.85
N TYR A 162 7.73 17.18 7.38
CA TYR A 162 7.66 17.96 6.14
C TYR A 162 7.10 19.37 6.33
N GLY A 163 6.40 19.66 7.42
CA GLY A 163 5.61 20.88 7.59
C GLY A 163 4.41 20.93 6.64
N ASP A 164 3.80 22.11 6.51
CA ASP A 164 2.78 22.38 5.49
C ASP A 164 3.43 22.64 4.11
N LYS A 165 4.30 21.72 3.67
CA LYS A 165 5.03 21.75 2.39
C LYS A 165 4.42 20.72 1.43
N PRO A 166 3.31 21.03 0.73
CA PRO A 166 2.60 20.09 -0.15
C PRO A 166 3.51 19.51 -1.24
N GLU A 167 4.46 20.35 -1.63
CA GLU A 167 5.55 20.12 -2.55
C GLU A 167 6.33 18.81 -2.23
N CYS A 168 6.58 18.49 -0.97
CA CYS A 168 7.29 17.27 -0.57
C CYS A 168 6.47 16.02 -0.93
N GLY A 169 5.15 16.08 -0.83
CA GLY A 169 4.25 14.97 -1.15
C GLY A 169 4.35 14.53 -2.61
N LEU A 170 4.26 15.48 -3.55
CA LEU A 170 4.41 15.18 -4.98
C LEU A 170 5.78 14.57 -5.28
N ARG A 171 6.83 15.10 -4.63
CA ARG A 171 8.20 14.63 -4.80
C ARG A 171 8.38 13.19 -4.32
N GLU A 172 7.77 12.78 -3.20
CA GLU A 172 7.82 11.38 -2.76
C GLU A 172 7.11 10.44 -3.75
N ILE A 173 5.95 10.84 -4.30
CA ILE A 173 5.20 10.03 -5.27
C ILE A 173 6.02 9.87 -6.56
N ILE A 174 6.54 10.97 -7.12
CA ILE A 174 7.41 10.97 -8.31
C ILE A 174 8.66 10.09 -8.09
N GLN A 175 9.32 10.18 -6.93
CA GLN A 175 10.49 9.33 -6.66
C GLN A 175 10.13 7.86 -6.57
N ASN A 176 9.00 7.50 -5.96
CA ASN A 176 8.56 6.11 -5.91
C ASN A 176 8.26 5.55 -7.30
N ALA A 177 7.64 6.34 -8.16
CA ALA A 177 7.45 6.06 -9.58
C ALA A 177 8.78 5.87 -10.34
N CYS A 178 9.75 6.78 -10.15
CA CYS A 178 11.08 6.68 -10.76
C CYS A 178 11.86 5.45 -10.27
N ASP A 179 11.77 5.09 -9.00
CA ASP A 179 12.39 3.88 -8.45
C ASP A 179 11.76 2.61 -9.04
N ALA A 180 10.42 2.51 -9.09
CA ALA A 180 9.72 1.35 -9.67
C ALA A 180 10.08 1.13 -11.15
N MET A 181 10.35 2.22 -11.87
CA MET A 181 10.87 2.20 -13.23
C MET A 181 12.34 1.76 -13.32
N LYS A 182 13.18 2.09 -12.32
CA LYS A 182 14.57 1.60 -12.20
C LYS A 182 14.60 0.10 -11.87
N GLU A 183 13.71 -0.37 -10.99
CA GLU A 183 13.59 -1.78 -10.60
C GLU A 183 13.21 -2.67 -11.80
N LEU A 184 12.17 -2.29 -12.55
CA LEU A 184 11.80 -3.01 -13.78
C LEU A 184 12.91 -2.94 -14.85
N ALA A 185 13.57 -1.79 -15.01
CA ALA A 185 14.67 -1.63 -15.94
C ALA A 185 15.85 -2.58 -15.64
N ALA A 186 16.20 -2.74 -14.35
CA ALA A 186 17.20 -3.69 -13.91
C ALA A 186 16.76 -5.14 -14.17
N LEU A 187 15.54 -5.51 -13.78
CA LEU A 187 14.98 -6.85 -13.97
C LEU A 187 14.95 -7.28 -15.46
N CYS A 188 14.58 -6.36 -16.35
CA CYS A 188 14.52 -6.63 -17.79
C CYS A 188 15.84 -6.40 -18.55
N GLY A 189 16.91 -5.95 -17.89
CA GLY A 189 18.20 -5.60 -18.52
C GLY A 189 18.10 -4.48 -19.57
N LYS A 190 17.12 -3.58 -19.44
CA LYS A 190 16.74 -2.58 -20.47
C LYS A 190 16.46 -1.23 -19.80
N LYS A 191 16.65 -0.12 -20.52
CA LYS A 191 16.21 1.20 -20.03
C LYS A 191 14.66 1.25 -19.94
N PRO A 192 14.08 2.07 -19.05
CA PRO A 192 12.63 2.28 -19.01
C PRO A 192 12.10 2.71 -20.39
N GLY A 193 11.08 2.01 -20.89
CA GLY A 193 10.53 2.22 -22.23
C GLY A 193 9.53 3.38 -22.34
N LYS A 194 9.20 4.03 -21.22
CA LYS A 194 8.23 5.12 -21.09
C LYS A 194 8.73 6.17 -20.07
N PRO A 195 8.18 7.39 -20.07
CA PRO A 195 8.33 8.33 -18.97
C PRO A 195 7.50 7.91 -17.74
N VAL A 196 7.75 8.58 -16.60
CA VAL A 196 6.73 8.79 -15.56
C VAL A 196 5.84 9.95 -16.00
N GLU A 197 4.53 9.79 -15.95
CA GLU A 197 3.56 10.75 -16.46
C GLU A 197 2.86 11.44 -15.27
N VAL A 198 2.86 12.77 -15.24
CA VAL A 198 2.24 13.58 -14.18
C VAL A 198 1.08 14.36 -14.77
N TYR A 199 -0.12 14.16 -14.24
CA TYR A 199 -1.36 14.78 -14.75
C TYR A 199 -1.91 15.78 -13.74
N LEU A 200 -2.13 17.01 -14.18
CA LEU A 200 -2.92 18.03 -13.49
C LEU A 200 -4.28 18.16 -14.19
N LEU A 201 -5.35 17.85 -13.47
CA LEU A 201 -6.70 17.73 -14.00
C LEU A 201 -7.67 18.70 -13.32
N LYS A 202 -8.40 19.47 -14.14
CA LYS A 202 -9.46 20.39 -13.73
C LYS A 202 -10.85 19.75 -13.87
N GLU A 203 -11.63 19.83 -12.81
CA GLU A 203 -13.06 19.49 -12.81
C GLU A 203 -13.91 20.76 -12.58
N THR A 204 -13.64 21.54 -11.54
CA THR A 204 -14.31 22.83 -11.26
C THR A 204 -13.37 23.87 -10.65
N GLY A 205 -13.43 25.11 -11.15
CA GLY A 205 -12.62 26.23 -10.64
C GLY A 205 -11.14 26.14 -10.99
N GLY A 206 -10.36 25.42 -10.19
CA GLY A 206 -8.91 25.23 -10.33
C GLY A 206 -8.53 23.84 -10.84
N MET A 207 -7.41 23.29 -10.38
CA MET A 207 -6.97 21.91 -10.64
C MET A 207 -7.34 21.02 -9.47
N ASN A 208 -8.36 20.17 -9.63
CA ASN A 208 -8.91 19.37 -8.52
C ASN A 208 -8.12 18.11 -8.24
N LYS A 209 -7.49 17.51 -9.26
CA LYS A 209 -6.80 16.22 -9.14
C LYS A 209 -5.36 16.28 -9.67
N LEU A 210 -4.50 15.57 -8.96
CA LEU A 210 -3.11 15.29 -9.34
C LEU A 210 -2.96 13.77 -9.45
N CYS A 211 -2.55 13.28 -10.62
CA CYS A 211 -2.20 11.87 -10.82
C CYS A 211 -0.72 11.74 -11.21
N VAL A 212 -0.06 10.69 -10.72
CA VAL A 212 1.28 10.27 -11.14
C VAL A 212 1.21 8.80 -11.57
N ARG A 213 1.62 8.53 -12.81
CA ARG A 213 1.62 7.21 -13.43
C ARG A 213 3.05 6.78 -13.75
N ASP A 214 3.46 5.63 -13.22
CA ASP A 214 4.66 4.92 -13.67
C ASP A 214 4.31 3.74 -14.57
N TYR A 215 5.30 3.18 -15.26
CA TYR A 215 5.19 1.89 -15.95
C TYR A 215 6.26 0.94 -15.42
N GLY A 216 6.44 0.96 -14.10
CA GLY A 216 7.47 0.22 -13.38
C GLY A 216 7.03 -1.20 -13.02
N ILE A 217 7.66 -1.71 -11.97
CA ILE A 217 7.49 -3.10 -11.51
C ILE A 217 6.09 -3.40 -10.93
N GLY A 218 5.39 -2.38 -10.41
CA GLY A 218 4.08 -2.53 -9.73
C GLY A 218 4.22 -3.14 -8.32
N MET A 219 3.10 -3.33 -7.62
CA MET A 219 3.09 -3.87 -6.25
C MET A 219 2.25 -5.15 -6.15
N THR A 220 2.86 -6.23 -5.68
CA THR A 220 2.17 -7.51 -5.41
C THR A 220 1.31 -7.41 -4.14
N LYS A 221 0.45 -8.41 -3.90
CA LYS A 221 -0.29 -8.55 -2.62
C LYS A 221 0.63 -8.47 -1.41
N ASP A 222 1.78 -9.14 -1.43
CA ASP A 222 2.76 -9.10 -0.34
C ASP A 222 3.42 -7.72 -0.17
N ILE A 223 3.75 -7.03 -1.26
CA ILE A 223 4.30 -5.66 -1.20
C ILE A 223 3.27 -4.70 -0.59
N LEU A 224 1.99 -4.84 -0.94
CA LEU A 224 0.91 -4.05 -0.35
C LEU A 224 0.79 -4.31 1.16
N LEU A 225 0.61 -5.58 1.55
CA LEU A 225 0.39 -5.99 2.95
C LEU A 225 1.60 -5.74 3.86
N GLN A 226 2.83 -6.02 3.39
CA GLN A 226 4.03 -6.06 4.22
C GLN A 226 4.91 -4.81 4.12
N LYS A 227 4.71 -3.95 3.09
CA LYS A 227 5.57 -2.77 2.85
C LYS A 227 4.76 -1.48 2.65
N TYR A 228 3.80 -1.43 1.73
CA TYR A 228 3.13 -0.18 1.35
C TYR A 228 2.32 0.46 2.50
N PHE A 229 1.60 -0.35 3.27
CA PHE A 229 0.84 0.12 4.45
C PHE A 229 1.61 0.00 5.77
N VAL A 230 2.88 -0.45 5.76
CA VAL A 230 3.71 -0.60 6.96
C VAL A 230 4.64 0.61 7.06
N ILE A 231 4.26 1.58 7.89
CA ILE A 231 4.98 2.86 8.03
C ILE A 231 6.40 2.60 8.54
N GLY A 232 7.39 3.06 7.76
CA GLY A 232 8.81 2.85 8.01
C GLY A 232 9.42 1.66 7.25
N GLU A 233 8.61 0.82 6.60
CA GLU A 233 9.07 -0.27 5.74
C GLU A 233 9.09 0.09 4.26
N SER A 234 10.05 -0.47 3.52
CA SER A 234 10.15 -0.28 2.07
C SER A 234 10.74 -1.52 1.43
N SER A 235 10.25 -1.90 0.25
CA SER A 235 10.86 -2.94 -0.60
C SER A 235 12.28 -2.57 -1.08
N LYS A 236 12.68 -1.31 -0.87
CA LYS A 236 13.92 -0.70 -1.37
C LYS A 236 15.02 -0.62 -0.31
N LYS A 237 14.73 -0.99 0.94
CA LYS A 237 15.79 -1.30 1.92
C LYS A 237 16.62 -2.44 1.33
N ASP A 238 17.94 -2.33 1.42
CA ASP A 238 18.92 -3.33 0.93
C ASP A 238 18.91 -3.61 -0.58
N SER A 239 18.26 -2.78 -1.40
CA SER A 239 18.33 -2.89 -2.86
C SER A 239 19.73 -2.49 -3.38
N PRO A 240 20.36 -3.29 -4.28
CA PRO A 240 21.64 -2.93 -4.91
C PRO A 240 21.52 -1.83 -5.98
N LEU A 241 20.30 -1.30 -6.19
CA LEU A 241 20.02 -0.22 -7.12
C LEU A 241 20.05 1.12 -6.38
N ASN A 242 20.50 2.17 -7.08
CA ASN A 242 20.46 3.55 -6.58
C ASN A 242 19.00 4.07 -6.62
N LEU A 243 18.25 3.72 -5.56
CA LEU A 243 16.84 4.05 -5.30
C LEU A 243 16.71 5.02 -4.11
N VAL A 244 15.73 5.91 -4.15
CA VAL A 244 15.61 7.04 -3.20
C VAL A 244 14.50 6.84 -2.14
N GLY A 245 13.51 5.98 -2.41
CA GLY A 245 12.35 5.70 -1.56
C GLY A 245 12.59 4.74 -0.38
N GLN A 246 13.67 4.91 0.39
CA GLN A 246 14.07 3.94 1.43
C GLN A 246 13.25 4.04 2.75
N PHE A 247 12.68 5.20 3.06
CA PHE A 247 12.11 5.52 4.40
C PHE A 247 10.69 4.98 4.70
N GLY A 248 9.99 4.37 3.75
CA GLY A 248 8.68 3.76 4.04
C GLY A 248 7.55 4.71 4.45
N ILE A 249 7.60 5.98 4.02
CA ILE A 249 6.62 7.03 4.35
C ILE A 249 5.91 7.64 3.11
N GLY A 250 6.13 7.07 1.92
CA GLY A 250 5.61 7.60 0.65
C GLY A 250 4.09 7.64 0.57
N ALA A 251 3.40 6.60 1.04
CA ALA A 251 1.94 6.53 1.08
C ALA A 251 1.32 7.64 1.95
N LEU A 252 1.99 8.03 3.05
CA LEU A 252 1.56 9.11 3.93
C LEU A 252 1.89 10.51 3.37
N ALA A 253 2.96 10.65 2.59
CA ALA A 253 3.37 11.93 2.02
C ALA A 253 2.34 12.50 1.04
N ALA A 254 1.51 11.64 0.43
CA ALA A 254 0.36 12.05 -0.37
C ALA A 254 -0.65 12.94 0.41
N PHE A 255 -0.76 12.77 1.74
CA PHE A 255 -1.63 13.61 2.58
C PHE A 255 -1.18 15.07 2.71
N LEU A 256 0.03 15.41 2.27
CA LEU A 256 0.46 16.81 2.13
C LEU A 256 -0.24 17.50 0.95
N LEU A 257 -0.78 16.74 0.00
CA LEU A 257 -1.44 17.21 -1.22
C LEU A 257 -2.98 17.17 -1.10
N GLY A 258 -3.54 16.18 -0.43
CA GLY A 258 -4.99 15.90 -0.44
C GLY A 258 -5.45 14.93 0.63
N ASP A 259 -6.72 15.01 1.03
CA ASP A 259 -7.27 14.19 2.11
C ASP A 259 -7.60 12.75 1.69
N THR A 260 -7.76 12.50 0.39
CA THR A 260 -8.08 11.19 -0.21
C THR A 260 -7.08 10.83 -1.30
N VAL A 261 -6.67 9.56 -1.32
CA VAL A 261 -5.76 8.98 -2.31
C VAL A 261 -6.40 7.73 -2.92
N GLU A 262 -6.44 7.68 -4.24
CA GLU A 262 -6.75 6.50 -5.05
C GLU A 262 -5.43 5.91 -5.57
N VAL A 263 -5.30 4.58 -5.51
CA VAL A 263 -4.14 3.87 -6.07
C VAL A 263 -4.62 2.68 -6.90
N ARG A 264 -4.06 2.57 -8.11
CA ARG A 264 -4.24 1.43 -9.02
C ARG A 264 -2.85 0.87 -9.33
N THR A 265 -2.59 -0.40 -9.08
CA THR A 265 -1.26 -1.01 -9.25
C THR A 265 -1.34 -2.44 -9.76
N LYS A 266 -0.45 -2.79 -10.69
CA LYS A 266 -0.42 -4.11 -11.34
C LYS A 266 1.03 -4.58 -11.49
N PRO A 267 1.40 -5.72 -10.87
CA PRO A 267 2.75 -6.26 -10.98
C PRO A 267 3.12 -6.58 -12.44
N TYR A 268 4.38 -6.36 -12.80
CA TYR A 268 4.89 -6.71 -14.12
C TYR A 268 4.82 -8.22 -14.36
N GLY A 269 4.03 -8.62 -15.36
CA GLY A 269 3.81 -10.02 -15.71
C GLY A 269 2.60 -10.68 -15.03
N GLU A 270 1.94 -10.00 -14.09
CA GLU A 270 0.70 -10.50 -13.48
C GLU A 270 -0.57 -9.99 -14.19
N LYS A 271 -1.69 -10.68 -13.96
CA LYS A 271 -3.01 -10.31 -14.51
C LYS A 271 -3.72 -9.25 -13.68
N HIS A 272 -3.70 -9.43 -12.36
CA HIS A 272 -4.50 -8.68 -11.41
C HIS A 272 -4.08 -7.22 -11.31
N LEU A 273 -5.06 -6.32 -11.43
CA LEU A 273 -4.98 -4.95 -10.97
C LEU A 273 -5.47 -4.91 -9.52
N TYR A 274 -4.67 -4.37 -8.62
CA TYR A 274 -5.10 -4.01 -7.27
C TYR A 274 -5.50 -2.55 -7.24
N HIS A 275 -6.70 -2.25 -6.75
CA HIS A 275 -7.27 -0.91 -6.73
C HIS A 275 -7.85 -0.62 -5.34
N PHE A 276 -7.52 0.55 -4.78
CA PHE A 276 -7.92 0.91 -3.43
C PHE A 276 -7.94 2.43 -3.20
N PHE A 277 -8.74 2.82 -2.20
CA PHE A 277 -8.85 4.19 -1.69
C PHE A 277 -8.44 4.23 -0.22
N TYR A 278 -7.72 5.27 0.18
CA TYR A 278 -7.46 5.57 1.58
C TYR A 278 -7.50 7.08 1.84
N SER A 279 -7.88 7.51 3.05
CA SER A 279 -8.04 8.92 3.40
C SER A 279 -7.44 9.25 4.76
N PHE A 280 -7.05 10.51 5.00
CA PHE A 280 -6.54 10.93 6.31
C PHE A 280 -7.62 10.85 7.39
N SER A 281 -8.89 10.99 6.98
CA SER A 281 -10.09 10.84 7.79
C SER A 281 -10.52 9.40 8.04
N SER A 282 -9.82 8.38 7.48
CA SER A 282 -10.04 6.99 7.85
C SER A 282 -9.49 6.77 9.26
N ASN A 283 -10.31 7.05 10.27
CA ASN A 283 -10.02 6.83 11.68
C ASN A 283 -9.46 5.41 11.90
N ARG A 284 -8.61 5.25 12.93
CA ARG A 284 -7.72 4.10 13.18
C ARG A 284 -8.37 2.69 13.27
N GLU A 285 -9.69 2.63 13.12
CA GLU A 285 -10.53 1.44 13.16
C GLU A 285 -10.93 0.95 11.76
N SER A 286 -11.03 1.83 10.76
CA SER A 286 -11.50 1.48 9.42
C SER A 286 -10.39 0.88 8.54
N SER A 287 -10.57 -0.39 8.21
CA SER A 287 -9.78 -1.14 7.23
C SER A 287 -9.82 -0.48 5.84
N ILE A 288 -8.68 -0.45 5.16
CA ILE A 288 -8.55 -0.13 3.73
C ILE A 288 -9.15 -1.30 2.93
N ASN A 289 -9.96 -0.98 1.92
CA ASN A 289 -10.57 -1.96 1.03
C ASN A 289 -9.76 -2.02 -0.26
N ILE A 290 -9.31 -3.22 -0.65
CA ILE A 290 -8.58 -3.45 -1.91
C ILE A 290 -9.42 -4.37 -2.80
N SER A 291 -9.84 -3.88 -3.96
CA SER A 291 -10.43 -4.71 -5.03
C SER A 291 -9.35 -5.39 -5.86
N ILE A 292 -9.71 -6.53 -6.44
CA ILE A 292 -8.92 -7.27 -7.44
C ILE A 292 -9.70 -7.19 -8.74
N GLU A 293 -9.13 -6.52 -9.74
CA GLU A 293 -9.76 -6.16 -11.00
C GLU A 293 -8.97 -6.72 -12.20
N GLU A 294 -9.65 -6.93 -13.32
CA GLU A 294 -9.00 -7.21 -14.61
C GLU A 294 -9.17 -6.01 -15.55
N ASP A 295 -8.10 -5.23 -15.71
CA ASP A 295 -7.99 -4.17 -16.71
C ASP A 295 -6.93 -4.57 -17.76
N SER A 296 -7.32 -4.60 -19.03
CA SER A 296 -6.45 -4.94 -20.17
C SER A 296 -5.74 -3.71 -20.77
N SER A 297 -6.23 -2.50 -20.48
CA SER A 297 -5.55 -1.24 -20.81
C SER A 297 -4.45 -0.92 -19.80
N PHE A 298 -4.66 -1.28 -18.53
CA PHE A 298 -3.63 -1.20 -17.49
C PHE A 298 -2.62 -2.34 -17.66
N THR A 299 -1.43 -2.00 -18.16
CA THR A 299 -0.37 -2.96 -18.48
C THR A 299 0.37 -3.44 -17.23
N HIS A 300 1.08 -2.55 -16.55
CA HIS A 300 1.79 -2.79 -15.28
C HIS A 300 2.14 -1.45 -14.59
N GLY A 301 2.88 -1.49 -13.49
CA GLY A 301 3.30 -0.32 -12.72
C GLY A 301 2.21 0.18 -11.77
N THR A 302 2.36 1.42 -11.30
CA THR A 302 1.40 2.08 -10.38
C THR A 302 0.87 3.38 -10.96
N GLU A 303 -0.34 3.73 -10.55
CA GLU A 303 -1.04 4.99 -10.74
C GLU A 303 -1.46 5.47 -9.34
N VAL A 304 -1.06 6.69 -8.96
CA VAL A 304 -1.43 7.33 -7.68
C VAL A 304 -2.13 8.63 -7.98
N MET A 305 -3.40 8.74 -7.61
CA MET A 305 -4.22 9.93 -7.81
C MET A 305 -4.66 10.52 -6.46
N VAL A 306 -4.60 11.84 -6.35
CA VAL A 306 -4.88 12.58 -5.12
C VAL A 306 -5.87 13.71 -5.39
N ASP A 307 -6.95 13.75 -4.60
CA ASP A 307 -7.91 14.86 -4.57
C ASP A 307 -7.32 16.05 -3.81
N LEU A 308 -6.95 17.11 -4.52
CA LEU A 308 -6.15 18.22 -3.98
C LEU A 308 -6.91 19.02 -2.92
N ASN A 309 -6.26 19.25 -1.77
CA ASN A 309 -6.85 19.92 -0.62
C ASN A 309 -7.25 21.39 -0.92
N GLY A 310 -8.07 21.96 -0.03
CA GLY A 310 -8.84 23.18 -0.29
C GLY A 310 -8.08 24.50 -0.54
N SER A 311 -6.74 24.50 -0.52
CA SER A 311 -5.90 25.62 -1.01
C SER A 311 -5.33 25.31 -2.39
N LEU A 312 -4.80 24.10 -2.60
CA LEU A 312 -4.23 23.63 -3.86
C LEU A 312 -5.28 23.48 -4.97
N SER A 313 -6.46 22.94 -4.66
CA SER A 313 -7.51 22.70 -5.68
C SER A 313 -8.11 23.96 -6.29
N LYS A 314 -7.91 25.12 -5.65
CA LYS A 314 -8.33 26.43 -6.14
C LYS A 314 -7.28 27.10 -7.03
N MET A 315 -6.07 26.56 -7.11
CA MET A 315 -4.99 27.13 -7.90
C MET A 315 -5.18 26.90 -9.40
N GLY A 316 -4.80 27.89 -10.20
CA GLY A 316 -4.58 27.70 -11.63
C GLY A 316 -3.30 26.90 -11.90
N ALA A 317 -3.20 26.29 -13.09
CA ALA A 317 -2.11 25.38 -13.47
C ALA A 317 -0.70 25.88 -13.08
N ASN A 318 -0.36 27.11 -13.48
CA ASN A 318 0.97 27.70 -13.24
C ASN A 318 1.23 28.02 -11.75
N GLN A 319 0.17 28.35 -10.98
CA GLN A 319 0.28 28.55 -9.54
C GLN A 319 0.57 27.23 -8.84
N LEU A 320 -0.12 26.16 -9.23
CA LEU A 320 0.08 24.82 -8.68
C LEU A 320 1.47 24.26 -9.04
N ILE A 321 1.95 24.46 -10.28
CA ILE A 321 3.31 24.10 -10.71
C ILE A 321 4.39 24.80 -9.87
N ASN A 322 4.19 26.08 -9.55
CA ASN A 322 5.11 26.83 -8.69
C ASN A 322 5.04 26.39 -7.22
N ALA A 323 3.83 26.18 -6.68
CA ALA A 323 3.63 25.71 -5.31
C ALA A 323 4.19 24.28 -5.11
N LEU A 324 4.00 23.40 -6.09
CA LEU A 324 4.57 22.06 -6.14
C LEU A 324 5.93 22.02 -6.87
N LYS A 325 6.61 23.17 -7.02
CA LYS A 325 7.97 23.38 -7.54
C LYS A 325 8.43 22.41 -8.66
N LEU A 326 7.54 22.09 -9.60
CA LEU A 326 7.67 20.92 -10.49
C LEU A 326 8.96 20.94 -11.34
N ASP A 327 9.31 22.11 -11.89
CA ASP A 327 10.52 22.36 -12.69
C ASP A 327 11.82 22.53 -11.89
N LEU A 328 11.78 22.41 -10.55
CA LEU A 328 12.92 22.72 -9.69
C LEU A 328 13.62 21.47 -9.17
N TRP A 329 12.92 20.37 -8.85
CA TRP A 329 13.56 19.22 -8.19
C TRP A 329 14.26 18.24 -9.12
N TYR A 330 13.58 17.69 -10.12
CA TYR A 330 14.12 16.54 -10.86
C TYR A 330 14.72 16.97 -12.20
N ARG A 331 15.76 17.81 -12.12
CA ARG A 331 16.43 18.45 -13.26
C ARG A 331 17.42 17.54 -14.00
N LEU A 332 17.88 16.46 -13.40
CA LEU A 332 18.64 15.40 -14.09
C LEU A 332 17.92 14.05 -13.95
N PRO A 333 16.78 13.88 -14.64
CA PRO A 333 15.99 12.66 -14.53
C PRO A 333 16.77 11.45 -15.04
N ASP A 334 16.96 10.42 -14.22
CA ASP A 334 17.41 9.09 -14.68
C ASP A 334 16.31 8.43 -15.52
N VAL A 335 15.08 8.53 -15.03
CA VAL A 335 13.83 8.13 -15.67
C VAL A 335 13.13 9.41 -16.15
N PRO A 336 12.81 9.58 -17.45
CA PRO A 336 12.13 10.79 -17.94
C PRO A 336 10.81 11.05 -17.23
N ILE A 337 10.43 12.32 -17.08
CA ILE A 337 9.12 12.74 -16.56
C ILE A 337 8.45 13.62 -17.61
N GLU A 338 7.15 13.44 -17.81
CA GLU A 338 6.32 14.30 -18.67
C GLU A 338 5.12 14.85 -17.90
N LEU A 339 4.88 16.16 -18.03
CA LEU A 339 3.76 16.85 -17.38
C LEU A 339 2.62 17.01 -18.39
N TYR A 340 1.40 16.73 -17.96
CA TYR A 340 0.19 16.92 -18.73
C TYR A 340 -0.78 17.80 -17.95
N ILE A 341 -1.37 18.79 -18.60
CA ILE A 341 -2.30 19.73 -18.00
C ILE A 341 -3.59 19.66 -18.81
N ASN A 342 -4.64 19.07 -18.23
CA ASN A 342 -5.88 18.72 -18.94
C ASN A 342 -5.61 17.98 -20.27
N GLY A 343 -4.72 16.98 -20.23
CA GLY A 343 -4.27 16.21 -21.40
C GLY A 343 -3.22 16.88 -22.29
N VAL A 344 -2.97 18.20 -22.15
CA VAL A 344 -1.96 18.91 -22.95
C VAL A 344 -0.56 18.73 -22.35
N ARG A 345 0.33 18.06 -23.06
CA ARG A 345 1.74 17.87 -22.70
C ARG A 345 2.46 19.22 -22.51
N ARG A 346 3.30 19.30 -21.48
CA ARG A 346 4.21 20.40 -21.17
C ARG A 346 5.62 19.88 -21.00
N GLU A 347 6.58 20.69 -21.44
CA GLU A 347 7.99 20.44 -21.22
C GLU A 347 8.36 20.78 -19.77
N ILE A 348 9.03 19.86 -19.08
CA ILE A 348 9.61 20.07 -17.75
C ILE A 348 11.08 20.46 -17.94
N ARG A 349 11.58 21.43 -17.16
CA ARG A 349 12.99 21.88 -17.25
C ARG A 349 13.97 20.75 -16.93
N CYS A 350 14.57 20.19 -17.97
CA CYS A 350 15.52 19.07 -17.90
C CYS A 350 16.92 19.51 -18.36
N LEU A 351 17.94 19.29 -17.52
CA LEU A 351 19.36 19.55 -17.79
C LEU A 351 20.09 18.32 -18.37
N ARG A 352 19.36 17.34 -18.91
CA ARG A 352 19.91 16.14 -19.56
C ARG A 352 19.99 16.33 -21.08
N GLY A 353 20.71 15.45 -21.77
CA GLY A 353 20.77 15.40 -23.24
C GLY A 353 21.87 16.27 -23.86
N SER A 354 21.97 16.24 -25.18
CA SER A 354 23.08 16.82 -25.95
C SER A 354 23.20 18.34 -25.91
N GLY A 355 22.16 19.06 -25.45
CA GLY A 355 22.24 20.50 -25.20
C GLY A 355 23.05 20.90 -23.96
N HIS A 356 23.35 19.93 -23.07
CA HIS A 356 23.97 20.19 -21.77
C HIS A 356 25.31 19.45 -21.64
N ASN A 357 26.43 20.19 -21.72
CA ASN A 357 27.77 19.60 -21.69
C ASN A 357 28.27 19.35 -20.25
N TRP A 358 27.98 18.15 -19.72
CA TRP A 358 28.40 17.72 -18.38
C TRP A 358 29.85 17.19 -18.36
N ILE A 359 30.72 17.87 -17.62
CA ILE A 359 32.13 17.50 -17.43
C ILE A 359 32.23 16.57 -16.22
N LYS A 360 32.64 15.30 -16.41
CA LYS A 360 32.90 14.35 -15.31
C LYS A 360 34.18 14.72 -14.53
N VAL A 361 34.13 14.55 -13.21
CA VAL A 361 35.24 14.81 -12.28
C VAL A 361 35.67 13.50 -11.62
N LYS A 362 36.99 13.26 -11.53
CA LYS A 362 37.53 12.11 -10.80
C LYS A 362 37.36 12.32 -9.30
N THR A 363 36.67 11.39 -8.64
CA THR A 363 36.46 11.34 -7.19
C THR A 363 37.26 10.17 -6.58
N PRO A 364 37.74 10.28 -5.33
CA PRO A 364 38.39 9.18 -4.62
C PRO A 364 37.40 8.17 -4.00
N LEU A 365 36.09 8.47 -4.03
CA LEU A 365 35.03 7.56 -3.59
C LEU A 365 34.61 6.65 -4.76
N GLU A 366 34.78 5.34 -4.59
CA GLU A 366 34.51 4.34 -5.65
C GLU A 366 33.01 4.18 -5.95
N ASP A 367 32.15 4.48 -4.98
CA ASP A 367 30.68 4.38 -5.08
C ASP A 367 30.00 5.68 -5.59
N THR A 368 30.78 6.64 -6.08
CA THR A 368 30.30 7.98 -6.40
C THR A 368 30.71 8.40 -7.81
N GLU A 369 29.80 9.00 -8.59
CA GLU A 369 30.15 9.81 -9.75
C GLU A 369 29.89 11.30 -9.47
N VAL A 370 30.78 12.18 -9.94
CA VAL A 370 30.59 13.64 -9.89
C VAL A 370 30.73 14.21 -11.30
N SER A 371 29.87 15.16 -11.66
CA SER A 371 30.00 15.97 -12.88
C SER A 371 29.46 17.38 -12.67
N TYR A 372 29.87 18.32 -13.51
CA TYR A 372 29.36 19.69 -13.47
C TYR A 372 29.08 20.27 -14.85
N LEU A 373 28.26 21.32 -14.90
CA LEU A 373 28.16 22.24 -16.03
C LEU A 373 28.06 23.69 -15.55
N TYR A 374 28.26 24.64 -16.46
CA TYR A 374 27.97 26.06 -16.23
C TYR A 374 26.70 26.45 -16.96
N GLU A 375 25.84 27.19 -16.27
CA GLU A 375 24.59 27.73 -16.81
C GLU A 375 24.32 29.11 -16.20
N ASN A 376 23.56 29.95 -16.88
CA ASN A 376 23.31 31.33 -16.43
C ASN A 376 22.31 31.42 -15.24
N TYR A 377 21.64 30.32 -14.92
CA TYR A 377 20.73 30.21 -13.77
C TYR A 377 21.51 29.68 -12.56
N GLY A 378 21.79 30.53 -11.57
CA GLY A 378 22.64 30.27 -10.40
C GLY A 378 22.75 28.79 -9.97
N GLY A 379 23.98 28.28 -10.03
CA GLY A 379 24.31 26.86 -9.85
C GLY A 379 23.92 26.23 -8.51
N GLN A 380 23.64 24.92 -8.57
CA GLN A 380 22.95 24.14 -7.54
C GLN A 380 23.51 22.71 -7.47
N ILE A 381 23.43 22.06 -6.29
CA ILE A 381 23.72 20.62 -6.17
C ILE A 381 22.50 19.80 -6.61
N ILE A 382 22.76 18.73 -7.37
CA ILE A 382 21.78 17.73 -7.79
C ILE A 382 22.29 16.33 -7.39
N LEU A 383 21.78 15.74 -6.30
CA LEU A 383 22.14 14.39 -5.84
C LEU A 383 21.15 13.35 -6.38
N ASN A 384 21.63 12.29 -7.04
CA ASN A 384 20.80 11.21 -7.60
C ASN A 384 19.63 11.72 -8.49
N GLY A 385 19.86 12.83 -9.19
CA GLY A 385 18.90 13.53 -10.05
C GLY A 385 18.06 14.62 -9.38
N LEU A 386 18.12 14.72 -8.04
CA LEU A 386 17.33 15.64 -7.21
C LEU A 386 18.11 16.88 -6.78
N THR A 387 17.57 18.05 -7.10
CA THR A 387 18.04 19.35 -6.61
C THR A 387 17.96 19.42 -5.08
N VAL A 388 19.11 19.64 -4.45
CA VAL A 388 19.22 19.94 -3.02
C VAL A 388 18.87 21.42 -2.83
N GLN A 389 17.86 21.73 -2.00
CA GLN A 389 17.33 23.10 -1.86
C GLN A 389 18.21 24.04 -1.02
N GLU A 390 19.09 23.50 -0.16
CA GLU A 390 20.06 24.30 0.61
C GLU A 390 21.10 24.96 -0.31
N ASN A 391 21.41 26.22 -0.04
CA ASN A 391 22.32 27.04 -0.85
C ASN A 391 23.78 26.79 -0.46
N TYR A 392 24.46 25.89 -1.16
CA TYR A 392 25.91 25.70 -1.06
C TYR A 392 26.64 26.78 -1.89
N ASP A 393 27.55 27.53 -1.25
CA ASP A 393 28.18 28.67 -1.91
C ASP A 393 29.47 28.32 -2.67
N PHE A 394 29.38 28.30 -4.00
CA PHE A 394 30.49 27.97 -4.90
C PHE A 394 31.40 29.17 -5.19
N MET A 395 32.18 29.56 -4.18
CA MET A 395 33.13 30.68 -4.29
C MET A 395 34.38 30.31 -5.10
N CYS A 396 34.39 30.64 -6.39
CA CYS A 396 35.58 30.61 -7.25
C CYS A 396 36.15 32.02 -7.43
N ARG A 397 37.47 32.21 -7.27
CA ARG A 397 38.14 33.51 -7.45
C ARG A 397 38.21 33.98 -8.92
N HIS A 398 37.91 33.11 -9.89
CA HIS A 398 38.19 33.33 -11.31
C HIS A 398 37.00 33.06 -12.23
N ILE A 399 35.88 32.53 -11.71
CA ILE A 399 34.68 32.20 -12.48
C ILE A 399 33.46 32.76 -11.72
N ALA A 400 32.79 33.75 -12.31
CA ALA A 400 31.61 34.39 -11.73
C ALA A 400 30.33 33.54 -11.86
N LEU A 401 30.33 32.54 -12.74
CA LEU A 401 29.22 31.60 -12.94
C LEU A 401 29.29 30.47 -11.91
N LYS A 402 28.26 30.36 -11.06
CA LYS A 402 28.11 29.21 -10.15
C LYS A 402 27.67 27.97 -10.95
N PRO A 403 28.39 26.83 -10.86
CA PRO A 403 28.09 25.64 -11.65
C PRO A 403 26.93 24.83 -11.06
N TYR A 404 26.21 24.08 -11.90
CA TYR A 404 25.43 22.94 -11.42
C TYR A 404 26.39 21.77 -11.17
N ILE A 405 26.25 21.10 -10.03
CA ILE A 405 27.04 19.92 -9.69
C ILE A 405 26.09 18.73 -9.56
N SER A 406 26.20 17.76 -10.45
CA SER A 406 25.51 16.49 -10.34
C SER A 406 26.39 15.48 -9.62
N ILE A 407 25.86 14.91 -8.54
CA ILE A 407 26.47 13.85 -7.76
C ILE A 407 25.58 12.62 -7.89
N LYS A 408 26.16 11.45 -8.13
CA LYS A 408 25.48 10.17 -8.02
C LYS A 408 26.17 9.34 -6.95
N SER A 409 25.49 9.07 -5.84
CA SER A 409 25.96 8.20 -4.75
C SER A 409 25.23 6.88 -4.85
N TYR A 410 25.97 5.79 -5.07
CA TYR A 410 25.42 4.43 -5.21
C TYR A 410 25.38 3.67 -3.88
N GLY A 411 26.11 4.14 -2.86
CA GLY A 411 25.99 3.69 -1.48
C GLY A 411 25.61 4.82 -0.51
N ASN A 412 25.70 4.53 0.79
CA ASN A 412 25.43 5.46 1.89
C ASN A 412 26.48 6.56 2.08
N SER A 413 27.46 6.67 1.18
CA SER A 413 28.59 7.62 1.30
C SER A 413 28.17 9.09 1.21
N ILE A 414 27.04 9.41 0.56
CA ILE A 414 26.43 10.75 0.56
C ILE A 414 24.92 10.63 0.74
N GLN A 415 24.38 11.20 1.81
CA GLN A 415 22.96 11.08 2.20
C GLN A 415 22.29 12.44 2.38
N LEU A 416 21.03 12.54 1.98
CA LEU A 416 20.15 13.68 2.28
C LEU A 416 19.35 13.45 3.57
N ASN A 417 18.90 14.54 4.19
CA ASN A 417 17.90 14.47 5.26
C ASN A 417 16.53 13.98 4.76
N LEU A 418 15.62 13.69 5.69
CA LEU A 418 14.25 13.23 5.40
C LEU A 418 13.46 14.21 4.52
N GLU A 419 13.63 15.52 4.75
CA GLU A 419 13.08 16.56 3.88
C GLU A 419 13.68 16.60 2.47
N ARG A 420 14.78 15.87 2.20
CA ARG A 420 15.63 15.92 1.01
C ARG A 420 15.91 17.35 0.52
N ASN A 421 16.28 18.21 1.46
CA ASN A 421 16.62 19.61 1.22
C ASN A 421 18.10 19.93 1.53
N ARG A 422 18.81 19.07 2.29
CA ARG A 422 20.21 19.21 2.73
C ARG A 422 20.94 17.86 2.72
N ILE A 423 22.25 17.88 2.42
CA ILE A 423 23.18 16.75 2.65
C ILE A 423 23.53 16.68 4.14
N VAL A 424 23.40 15.50 4.76
CA VAL A 424 23.68 15.26 6.20
C VAL A 424 24.67 14.14 6.46
N GLY A 425 24.83 13.20 5.52
CA GLY A 425 25.83 12.13 5.58
C GLY A 425 26.82 12.29 4.44
N GLY A 426 28.08 11.97 4.70
CA GLY A 426 29.20 12.13 3.77
C GLY A 426 29.86 13.51 3.82
N LEU A 427 31.15 13.53 3.47
CA LEU A 427 31.73 14.75 2.92
C LEU A 427 31.12 14.95 1.52
N PRO A 428 30.41 16.04 1.21
CA PRO A 428 30.23 16.42 -0.20
C PRO A 428 31.65 16.53 -0.76
N PRO A 429 32.03 15.74 -1.79
CA PRO A 429 33.43 15.48 -2.12
C PRO A 429 34.14 16.82 -2.27
N PRO A 430 35.06 17.17 -1.35
CA PRO A 430 35.36 18.55 -1.01
C PRO A 430 35.79 19.23 -2.29
N CYS A 431 35.23 20.38 -2.70
CA CYS A 431 35.36 20.82 -4.11
C CYS A 431 36.80 21.04 -4.61
N TYR A 432 37.81 20.87 -3.75
CA TYR A 432 39.16 20.43 -4.11
C TYR A 432 39.30 19.60 -5.41
N PRO A 433 38.66 18.44 -5.73
CA PRO A 433 38.81 17.84 -7.06
C PRO A 433 38.16 18.62 -8.21
N LEU A 434 37.03 19.31 -7.99
CA LEU A 434 36.38 20.15 -9.00
C LEU A 434 37.32 21.30 -9.39
N CYS A 435 37.79 22.03 -8.37
CA CYS A 435 38.89 22.97 -8.46
C CYS A 435 40.12 22.31 -9.10
N ARG A 436 40.65 21.18 -8.60
CA ARG A 436 41.90 20.58 -9.08
C ARG A 436 41.82 20.09 -10.53
N SER A 437 40.65 19.74 -11.07
CA SER A 437 40.48 19.51 -12.51
C SER A 437 40.52 20.81 -13.33
N ILE A 438 39.93 21.89 -12.82
CA ILE A 438 40.00 23.23 -13.43
C ILE A 438 41.44 23.78 -13.35
N LEU A 439 42.10 23.63 -12.20
CA LEU A 439 43.44 24.10 -11.87
C LEU A 439 44.56 23.19 -12.44
N LEU A 440 44.27 21.95 -12.86
CA LEU A 440 45.20 21.16 -13.68
C LEU A 440 45.20 21.60 -15.15
N ASN A 441 44.12 22.24 -15.62
CA ASN A 441 44.08 22.87 -16.95
C ASN A 441 44.58 24.34 -16.93
N TRP A 442 44.50 25.05 -15.79
CA TRP A 442 44.75 26.51 -15.71
C TRP A 442 45.67 26.99 -14.55
N GLY A 443 46.17 26.10 -13.69
CA GLY A 443 47.09 26.41 -12.57
C GLY A 443 46.41 26.93 -11.28
N PHE A 444 47.21 26.99 -10.19
CA PHE A 444 46.90 27.59 -8.86
C PHE A 444 45.96 26.80 -7.91
N VAL A 445 45.43 27.44 -6.85
CA VAL A 445 44.83 26.82 -5.63
C VAL A 445 43.76 27.72 -4.98
N SER A 446 42.70 27.15 -4.38
CA SER A 446 41.80 27.86 -3.45
C SER A 446 41.19 26.99 -2.34
N TYR A 447 40.68 27.64 -1.28
CA TYR A 447 40.01 27.03 -0.11
C TYR A 447 38.48 27.13 -0.20
N MET A 448 37.76 26.36 0.62
CA MET A 448 36.34 26.61 0.98
C MET A 448 36.26 27.07 2.45
N ASN A 449 35.28 27.93 2.77
CA ASN A 449 34.85 28.22 4.14
C ASN A 449 33.41 27.71 4.32
N GLN A 450 33.08 27.20 5.50
CA GLN A 450 31.67 27.01 5.88
C GLN A 450 31.10 28.35 6.37
N GLY A 451 29.82 28.60 6.08
CA GLY A 451 29.13 29.84 6.42
C GLY A 451 28.72 29.94 7.89
N THR A 452 29.67 29.98 8.82
CA THR A 452 29.42 30.41 10.20
C THR A 452 29.44 31.94 10.27
N ASN A 453 28.28 32.58 10.10
CA ASN A 453 28.11 33.96 10.53
C ASN A 453 27.91 34.03 12.05
N LEU A 454 28.51 35.06 12.65
CA LEU A 454 28.12 35.61 13.95
C LEU A 454 26.83 36.44 13.81
#